data_AF-A0A5C6EL44-F1
#
_entry.id   AF-A0A5C6EL44-F1
#
_cell.length_a   1.000
_cell.length_b   1.000
_cell.length_c   1.000
_cell.angle_alpha   90.00
_cell.angle_beta   90.00
_cell.angle_gamma   90.00
#
_symmetry.space_group_name_H-M   'P 1'
#
loop_
_entity.id
_entity.type
_entity.pdbx_description
1 polymer ?
#
loop_
_entity_poly.entity_id
_entity_poly.type
_entity_poly.pdbx_seq_one_letter_code
_entity_poly.pdbx_strand_id
1 'polypeptide(L)'
;MRQLIFFVFTISMVSPAFAQRGALIEDLFRTIAEAQQKNQREPVPGPPPNFDPRQAGGASAINVRSREAAQFAENLVAFSRSIDPMVAELRDASQRNPAIRAVMPDAYRLAADTRALISRCDGLASLDPIAPAYSELDARWRQLSFGLRSMEGLSNQCTGAIRECDRLASTMCRQLNLEPQFVRHGLHDLMIIGATHMETLIDDLPLSNVSPAQAKQVEHDIRVMRGQLLKEADRIDDSTYDQVVTRFTDFVGHWSPVSEAVYAIGDPHLSRRLDRIRQCGDQTYALLWMPPPQNTKSLTASAHRLEQSLGEVLDQLTIRSMVNLDSREQAAVMERSRRMFRAAKELEEAVSAGGRRDQLAAQLTPIMQDWSYLVPVYAKVPRLNPATLTAIDQEMGVLGESLGVGGMIQFDPGSLIQIAAAIEGSSEYFLADARRYQRYLTPATFQREFVASAEEVYRHAKTLHAELSGRPDLGRLQREADHLLDGWQSLSQNVASLQQHGLSTSRAASLQRAHAEMAPSVAQITAALQGR
;
A
#
# COMPACT_ATOMS: atom_id res chain seq x y z
N MET A 1 -1.42 -44.09 48.31
CA MET A 1 -0.07 -44.08 47.71
C MET A 1 -0.21 -44.42 46.23
N ARG A 2 -0.51 -43.40 45.40
CA ARG A 2 -0.71 -43.52 43.94
C ARG A 2 0.00 -42.32 43.31
N GLN A 3 1.09 -42.58 42.60
CA GLN A 3 1.85 -41.59 41.86
C GLN A 3 1.10 -41.23 40.58
N LEU A 4 0.84 -39.94 40.39
CA LEU A 4 0.33 -39.35 39.16
C LEU A 4 1.53 -38.83 38.37
N ILE A 5 1.77 -39.42 37.20
CA ILE A 5 2.79 -38.97 36.25
C ILE A 5 2.21 -37.78 35.48
N PHE A 6 2.77 -36.59 35.69
CA PHE A 6 2.54 -35.41 34.87
C PHE A 6 3.49 -35.48 33.66
N PHE A 7 2.93 -35.65 32.46
CA PHE A 7 3.66 -35.44 31.20
C PHE A 7 3.53 -33.96 30.82
N VAL A 8 4.62 -33.21 30.99
CA VAL A 8 4.75 -31.84 30.47
C VAL A 8 5.38 -31.94 29.08
N PHE A 9 4.59 -31.64 28.04
CA PHE A 9 5.09 -31.47 26.68
C PHE A 9 5.58 -30.03 26.51
N THR A 10 6.88 -29.79 26.75
CA THR A 10 7.57 -28.58 26.29
C THR A 10 7.91 -28.74 24.81
N ILE A 11 7.13 -28.11 23.94
CA ILE A 11 7.51 -27.92 22.53
C ILE A 11 8.50 -26.75 22.49
N SER A 12 9.79 -27.07 22.48
CA SER A 12 10.86 -26.14 22.12
C SER A 12 10.87 -25.99 20.60
N MET A 13 10.42 -24.84 20.08
CA MET A 13 10.72 -24.45 18.70
C MET A 13 12.18 -24.03 18.61
N VAL A 14 13.03 -24.97 18.20
CA VAL A 14 14.38 -24.71 17.70
C VAL A 14 14.22 -24.27 16.24
N SER A 15 14.70 -23.08 15.90
CA SER A 15 14.83 -22.61 14.52
C SER A 15 16.19 -23.05 13.94
N PRO A 16 16.24 -23.84 12.86
CA PRO A 16 17.45 -23.98 12.05
C PRO A 16 17.15 -23.50 10.63
N ALA A 17 17.35 -22.21 10.34
CA ALA A 17 17.20 -21.70 8.96
C ALA A 17 18.01 -20.44 8.63
N PHE A 18 19.13 -20.16 9.32
CA PHE A 18 19.97 -19.00 9.02
C PHE A 18 21.34 -19.31 8.37
N ALA A 19 21.78 -20.57 8.32
CA ALA A 19 23.10 -20.91 7.77
C ALA A 19 23.12 -21.26 6.27
N GLN A 20 21.96 -21.61 5.66
CA GLN A 20 21.90 -21.99 4.22
C GLN A 20 21.71 -20.81 3.25
N ARG A 21 21.39 -19.60 3.75
CA ARG A 21 21.24 -18.40 2.89
C ARG A 21 22.58 -17.78 2.47
N GLY A 22 23.68 -18.03 3.17
CA GLY A 22 25.00 -17.50 2.80
C GLY A 22 25.57 -18.12 1.53
N ALA A 23 25.51 -19.45 1.40
CA ALA A 23 26.07 -20.17 0.26
C ALA A 23 25.30 -19.91 -1.06
N LEU A 24 23.98 -19.69 -0.97
CA LEU A 24 23.13 -19.42 -2.12
C LEU A 24 23.33 -18.01 -2.68
N ILE A 25 23.71 -17.04 -1.84
CA ILE A 25 24.01 -15.67 -2.25
C ILE A 25 25.40 -15.60 -2.91
N GLU A 26 26.38 -16.36 -2.41
CA GLU A 26 27.74 -16.38 -2.95
C GLU A 26 27.82 -17.04 -4.34
N ASP A 27 27.09 -18.12 -4.58
CA ASP A 27 26.98 -18.75 -5.91
C ASP A 27 26.21 -17.88 -6.93
N LEU A 28 25.25 -17.07 -6.46
CA LEU A 28 24.50 -16.15 -7.33
C LEU A 28 25.37 -14.96 -7.77
N PHE A 29 26.20 -14.41 -6.86
CA PHE A 29 27.16 -13.36 -7.21
C PHE A 29 28.28 -13.87 -8.12
N ARG A 30 28.75 -15.10 -7.92
CA ARG A 30 29.75 -15.73 -8.81
C ARG A 30 29.20 -15.96 -10.22
N THR A 31 27.96 -16.44 -10.33
CA THR A 31 27.29 -16.68 -11.61
C THR A 31 27.03 -15.37 -12.38
N ILE A 32 26.68 -14.28 -11.68
CA ILE A 32 26.50 -12.95 -12.30
C ILE A 32 27.84 -12.34 -12.74
N ALA A 33 28.90 -12.51 -11.96
CA ALA A 33 30.24 -12.06 -12.33
C ALA A 33 30.78 -12.79 -13.57
N GLU A 34 30.59 -14.11 -13.67
CA GLU A 34 30.99 -14.89 -14.84
C GLU A 34 30.14 -14.57 -16.08
N ALA A 35 28.85 -14.28 -15.92
CA ALA A 35 27.97 -13.85 -17.01
C ALA A 35 28.34 -12.45 -17.55
N GLN A 36 28.79 -11.53 -16.69
CA GLN A 36 29.26 -10.21 -17.13
C GLN A 36 30.64 -10.24 -17.81
N GLN A 37 31.52 -11.16 -17.42
CA GLN A 37 32.84 -11.31 -18.04
C GLN A 37 32.77 -11.94 -19.44
N LYS A 38 31.76 -12.79 -19.70
CA LYS A 38 31.55 -13.43 -21.01
C LYS A 38 30.96 -12.47 -22.07
N ASN A 39 30.22 -11.44 -21.64
CA ASN A 39 29.63 -10.41 -22.53
C ASN A 39 30.58 -9.25 -22.89
N GLN A 40 31.84 -9.26 -22.45
CA GLN A 40 32.83 -8.21 -22.77
C GLN A 40 33.79 -8.55 -23.92
N ARG A 41 33.58 -9.65 -24.64
CA ARG A 41 34.37 -9.99 -25.84
C ARG A 41 33.56 -9.77 -27.12
N GLU A 42 33.44 -8.53 -27.54
CA GLU A 42 33.09 -8.14 -28.92
C GLU A 42 33.78 -6.81 -29.32
N PRO A 43 33.95 -6.53 -30.63
CA PRO A 43 35.17 -5.98 -31.20
C PRO A 43 35.29 -4.44 -31.16
N VAL A 44 36.51 -3.98 -31.41
CA VAL A 44 36.96 -2.58 -31.47
C VAL A 44 36.01 -1.70 -32.31
N PRO A 45 35.60 -0.50 -31.85
CA PRO A 45 34.66 0.34 -32.58
C PRO A 45 35.33 1.01 -33.80
N GLY A 46 34.68 0.92 -34.95
CA GLY A 46 34.93 1.83 -36.07
C GLY A 46 34.48 3.27 -35.75
N PRO A 47 34.91 4.26 -36.54
CA PRO A 47 34.59 5.66 -36.29
C PRO A 47 33.08 5.93 -36.39
N PRO A 48 32.52 6.83 -35.56
CA PRO A 48 31.09 7.08 -35.52
C PRO A 48 30.61 7.75 -36.82
N PRO A 49 29.39 7.43 -37.29
CA PRO A 49 28.77 8.16 -38.38
C PRO A 49 28.48 9.60 -37.95
N ASN A 50 28.72 10.53 -38.87
CA ASN A 50 28.52 11.97 -38.68
C ASN A 50 27.02 12.24 -38.44
N PHE A 51 26.65 12.59 -37.20
CA PHE A 51 25.30 13.02 -36.85
C PHE A 51 25.18 14.53 -37.11
N ASP A 52 24.23 14.92 -37.95
CA ASP A 52 23.97 16.32 -38.30
C ASP A 52 23.17 17.01 -37.17
N PRO A 53 23.70 18.02 -36.46
CA PRO A 53 23.09 18.56 -35.22
C PRO A 53 21.86 19.45 -35.41
N ARG A 54 21.25 19.51 -36.60
CA ARG A 54 20.25 20.53 -36.96
C ARG A 54 18.79 20.14 -36.79
N GLN A 55 18.48 19.03 -36.10
CA GLN A 55 17.09 18.57 -35.86
C GLN A 55 16.63 18.61 -34.38
N ALA A 56 17.24 19.44 -33.54
CA ALA A 56 16.82 19.60 -32.14
C ALA A 56 15.86 20.80 -31.99
N GLY A 57 14.55 20.55 -31.84
CA GLY A 57 13.60 21.62 -31.51
C GLY A 57 12.10 21.34 -31.64
N GLY A 58 11.67 20.12 -32.00
CA GLY A 58 10.25 19.75 -32.00
C GLY A 58 9.99 18.68 -30.96
N ALA A 59 8.89 18.78 -30.20
CA ALA A 59 8.36 17.67 -29.41
C ALA A 59 8.41 16.41 -30.28
N SER A 60 9.22 15.41 -29.89
CA SER A 60 9.47 14.23 -30.71
C SER A 60 8.15 13.61 -31.12
N ALA A 61 7.77 13.80 -32.38
CA ALA A 61 6.59 13.15 -32.94
C ALA A 61 6.89 11.65 -32.93
N ILE A 62 6.12 10.90 -32.15
CA ILE A 62 6.23 9.44 -32.06
C ILE A 62 5.97 8.90 -33.47
N ASN A 63 6.98 8.29 -34.11
CA ASN A 63 6.85 7.83 -35.49
C ASN A 63 6.22 6.44 -35.50
N VAL A 64 4.90 6.39 -35.59
CA VAL A 64 4.15 5.14 -35.63
C VAL A 64 3.78 4.77 -37.07
N ARG A 65 3.90 3.48 -37.44
CA ARG A 65 3.68 3.02 -38.82
C ARG A 65 2.23 2.63 -39.12
N SER A 66 1.37 2.51 -38.11
CA SER A 66 -0.04 2.19 -38.26
C SER A 66 -0.94 3.24 -37.61
N ARG A 67 -2.13 3.44 -38.19
CA ARG A 67 -3.13 4.39 -37.68
C ARG A 67 -3.63 4.00 -36.29
N GLU A 68 -3.82 2.71 -36.05
CA GLU A 68 -4.26 2.20 -34.75
C GLU A 68 -3.21 2.47 -33.66
N ALA A 69 -1.94 2.22 -33.96
CA ALA A 69 -0.88 2.49 -32.99
C ALA A 69 -0.60 3.99 -32.81
N ALA A 70 -0.83 4.82 -33.84
CA ALA A 70 -0.82 6.27 -33.68
C ALA A 70 -1.93 6.74 -32.73
N GLN A 71 -3.17 6.24 -32.89
CA GLN A 71 -4.28 6.59 -32.01
C GLN A 71 -4.05 6.11 -30.56
N PHE A 72 -3.46 4.92 -30.39
CA PHE A 72 -3.07 4.42 -29.07
C PHE A 72 -2.00 5.32 -28.43
N ALA A 73 -0.96 5.69 -29.18
CA ALA A 73 0.10 6.57 -28.69
C ALA A 73 -0.45 7.96 -28.29
N GLU A 74 -1.40 8.52 -29.06
CA GLU A 74 -2.10 9.75 -28.71
C GLU A 74 -2.85 9.63 -27.38
N ASN A 75 -3.61 8.54 -27.19
CA ASN A 75 -4.32 8.28 -25.94
C ASN A 75 -3.37 8.12 -24.75
N LEU A 76 -2.23 7.44 -24.95
CA LEU A 76 -1.21 7.25 -23.91
C LEU A 76 -0.50 8.57 -23.54
N VAL A 77 -0.23 9.43 -24.53
CA VAL A 77 0.31 10.78 -24.29
C VAL A 77 -0.71 11.64 -23.55
N ALA A 78 -2.00 11.57 -23.92
CA ALA A 78 -3.07 12.26 -23.19
C ALA A 78 -3.17 11.76 -21.73
N PHE A 79 -3.04 10.46 -21.52
CA PHE A 79 -3.04 9.83 -20.20
C PHE A 79 -1.86 10.35 -19.35
N SER A 80 -0.65 10.40 -19.91
CA SER A 80 0.52 10.99 -19.23
C SER A 80 0.32 12.47 -18.88
N ARG A 81 -0.29 13.26 -19.77
CA ARG A 81 -0.58 14.68 -19.53
C ARG A 81 -1.60 14.90 -18.41
N SER A 82 -2.46 13.93 -18.14
CA SER A 82 -3.38 13.95 -17.00
C SER A 82 -2.72 13.45 -15.70
N ILE A 83 -1.79 12.48 -15.79
CA ILE A 83 -1.07 11.97 -14.61
C ILE A 83 -0.12 13.01 -14.03
N ASP A 84 0.67 13.72 -14.83
CA ASP A 84 1.72 14.59 -14.30
C ASP A 84 1.18 15.71 -13.38
N PRO A 85 0.12 16.47 -13.77
CA PRO A 85 -0.51 17.44 -12.87
C PRO A 85 -1.17 16.80 -11.67
N MET A 86 -1.80 15.63 -11.85
CA MET A 86 -2.42 14.87 -10.75
C MET A 86 -1.37 14.50 -9.70
N VAL A 87 -0.19 14.00 -10.09
CA VAL A 87 0.91 13.67 -9.17
C VAL A 87 1.39 14.92 -8.42
N ALA A 88 1.48 16.07 -9.09
CA ALA A 88 1.84 17.33 -8.45
C ALA A 88 0.80 17.76 -7.39
N GLU A 89 -0.49 17.66 -7.69
CA GLU A 89 -1.56 17.95 -6.74
C GLU A 89 -1.60 16.96 -5.58
N LEU A 90 -1.40 15.67 -5.85
CA LEU A 90 -1.33 14.64 -4.81
C LEU A 90 -0.16 14.90 -3.87
N ARG A 91 0.98 15.36 -4.37
CA ARG A 91 2.12 15.78 -3.54
C ARG A 91 1.70 16.91 -2.59
N ASP A 92 1.07 17.96 -3.09
CA ASP A 92 0.65 19.09 -2.27
C ASP A 92 -0.43 18.68 -1.25
N ALA A 93 -1.31 17.74 -1.61
CA ALA A 93 -2.30 17.17 -0.72
C ALA A 93 -1.68 16.22 0.33
N SER A 94 -0.61 15.50 -0.02
CA SER A 94 0.09 14.55 0.86
C SER A 94 0.76 15.22 2.06
N GLN A 95 1.07 16.52 1.97
CA GLN A 95 1.55 17.31 3.10
C GLN A 95 0.51 17.38 4.22
N ARG A 96 -0.79 17.38 3.85
CA ARG A 96 -1.91 17.51 4.78
C ARG A 96 -2.62 16.19 5.07
N ASN A 97 -2.53 15.22 4.16
CA ASN A 97 -3.24 13.94 4.27
C ASN A 97 -2.25 12.75 4.23
N PRO A 98 -2.00 12.07 5.37
CA PRO A 98 -1.15 10.89 5.43
C PRO A 98 -1.61 9.69 4.56
N ALA A 99 -2.91 9.58 4.26
CA ALA A 99 -3.41 8.51 3.39
C ALA A 99 -2.95 8.72 1.93
N ILE A 100 -3.00 9.96 1.43
CA ILE A 100 -2.52 10.32 0.08
C ILE A 100 -1.02 10.05 -0.03
N ARG A 101 -0.29 10.38 1.03
CA ARG A 101 1.14 10.15 1.13
C ARG A 101 1.52 8.67 0.96
N ALA A 102 0.72 7.75 1.50
CA ALA A 102 0.98 6.31 1.38
C ALA A 102 0.94 5.82 -0.09
N VAL A 103 0.17 6.49 -0.96
CA VAL A 103 0.03 6.11 -2.39
C VAL A 103 0.90 6.92 -3.35
N MET A 104 1.65 7.91 -2.85
CA MET A 104 2.60 8.68 -3.66
C MET A 104 3.64 7.82 -4.39
N PRO A 105 4.25 6.78 -3.77
CA PRO A 105 5.18 5.88 -4.46
C PRO A 105 4.57 5.26 -5.73
N ASP A 106 3.33 4.80 -5.65
CA ASP A 106 2.63 4.17 -6.77
C ASP A 106 2.30 5.17 -7.86
N ALA A 107 1.90 6.40 -7.48
CA ALA A 107 1.64 7.48 -8.42
C ALA A 107 2.89 7.88 -9.21
N TYR A 108 4.05 8.02 -8.54
CA TYR A 108 5.33 8.30 -9.21
C TYR A 108 5.78 7.15 -10.11
N ARG A 109 5.64 5.91 -9.65
CA ARG A 109 5.96 4.72 -10.44
C ARG A 109 5.11 4.66 -11.71
N LEU A 110 3.81 4.89 -11.59
CA LEU A 110 2.89 4.89 -12.72
C LEU A 110 3.25 5.98 -13.75
N ALA A 111 3.61 7.17 -13.30
CA ALA A 111 4.07 8.25 -14.18
C ALA A 111 5.35 7.84 -14.94
N ALA A 112 6.32 7.23 -14.24
CA ALA A 112 7.55 6.74 -14.85
C ALA A 112 7.28 5.63 -15.89
N ASP A 113 6.47 4.64 -15.53
CA ASP A 113 6.10 3.52 -16.40
C ASP A 113 5.36 4.01 -17.66
N THR A 114 4.48 5.00 -17.51
CA THR A 114 3.76 5.62 -18.63
C THR A 114 4.74 6.24 -19.62
N ARG A 115 5.72 7.03 -19.16
CA ARG A 115 6.74 7.65 -20.03
C ARG A 115 7.64 6.61 -20.70
N ALA A 116 8.00 5.55 -19.98
CA ALA A 116 8.73 4.43 -20.55
C ALA A 116 7.92 3.73 -21.66
N LEU A 117 6.62 3.54 -21.47
CA LEU A 117 5.74 2.94 -22.47
C LEU A 117 5.55 3.84 -23.70
N ILE A 118 5.43 5.17 -23.53
CA ILE A 118 5.38 6.13 -24.63
C ILE A 118 6.63 5.99 -25.52
N SER A 119 7.80 5.87 -24.91
CA SER A 119 9.07 5.71 -25.63
C SER A 119 9.13 4.41 -26.44
N ARG A 120 8.42 3.36 -25.99
CA ARG A 120 8.31 2.07 -26.71
C ARG A 120 7.34 2.11 -27.87
N CYS A 121 6.49 3.14 -27.98
CA CYS A 121 5.58 3.30 -29.11
C CYS A 121 6.27 3.74 -30.40
N ASP A 122 7.50 4.26 -30.31
CA ASP A 122 8.24 4.73 -31.47
C ASP A 122 8.64 3.58 -32.40
N GLY A 123 8.33 3.70 -33.69
CA GLY A 123 8.61 2.70 -34.71
C GLY A 123 7.68 1.48 -34.73
N LEU A 124 6.62 1.45 -33.90
CA LEU A 124 5.70 0.30 -33.88
C LEU A 124 4.90 0.17 -35.19
N ALA A 125 4.82 -1.08 -35.66
CA ALA A 125 3.96 -1.47 -36.78
C ALA A 125 2.62 -2.05 -36.33
N SER A 126 2.58 -2.71 -35.17
CA SER A 126 1.36 -3.24 -34.53
C SER A 126 1.40 -3.00 -33.02
N LEU A 127 0.28 -3.24 -32.36
CA LEU A 127 0.10 -3.06 -30.92
C LEU A 127 0.48 -4.30 -30.09
N ASP A 128 0.64 -5.47 -30.71
CA ASP A 128 0.93 -6.73 -30.00
C ASP A 128 2.18 -6.64 -29.09
N PRO A 129 3.30 -6.00 -29.51
CA PRO A 129 4.51 -5.93 -28.67
C PRO A 129 4.35 -5.09 -27.40
N ILE A 130 3.33 -4.23 -27.33
CA ILE A 130 3.08 -3.36 -26.18
C ILE A 130 1.95 -3.84 -25.28
N ALA A 131 1.09 -4.74 -25.76
CA ALA A 131 -0.06 -5.23 -25.01
C ALA A 131 0.31 -5.77 -23.61
N PRO A 132 1.37 -6.60 -23.42
CA PRO A 132 1.75 -7.07 -22.08
C PRO A 132 2.19 -5.94 -21.15
N ALA A 133 2.96 -4.98 -21.65
CA ALA A 133 3.46 -3.88 -20.83
C ALA A 133 2.34 -2.90 -20.47
N TYR A 134 1.39 -2.67 -21.38
CA TYR A 134 0.20 -1.88 -21.09
C TYR A 134 -0.74 -2.58 -20.10
N SER A 135 -0.89 -3.91 -20.20
CA SER A 135 -1.68 -4.71 -19.26
C SER A 135 -1.22 -4.51 -17.81
N GLU A 136 0.09 -4.49 -17.57
CA GLU A 136 0.64 -4.18 -16.25
C GLU A 136 0.39 -2.73 -15.81
N LEU A 137 0.50 -1.77 -16.75
CA LEU A 137 0.22 -0.36 -16.48
C LEU A 137 -1.26 -0.15 -16.10
N ASP A 138 -2.19 -0.78 -16.82
CA ASP A 138 -3.63 -0.73 -16.54
C ASP A 138 -3.95 -1.29 -15.15
N ALA A 139 -3.38 -2.45 -14.79
CA ALA A 139 -3.58 -3.02 -13.46
C ALA A 139 -3.10 -2.08 -12.34
N ARG A 140 -1.91 -1.47 -12.49
CA ARG A 140 -1.38 -0.49 -11.54
C ARG A 140 -2.22 0.78 -11.49
N TRP A 141 -2.65 1.29 -12.65
CA TRP A 141 -3.50 2.48 -12.72
C TRP A 141 -4.83 2.24 -11.99
N ARG A 142 -5.50 1.11 -12.23
CA ARG A 142 -6.79 0.81 -11.59
C ARG A 142 -6.66 0.70 -10.08
N GLN A 143 -5.60 0.07 -9.59
CA GLN A 143 -5.31 0.01 -8.15
C GLN A 143 -5.13 1.42 -7.56
N LEU A 144 -4.35 2.28 -8.23
CA LEU A 144 -4.15 3.67 -7.79
C LEU A 144 -5.45 4.48 -7.87
N SER A 145 -6.17 4.43 -8.99
CA SER A 145 -7.45 5.12 -9.21
C SER A 145 -8.47 4.74 -8.14
N PHE A 146 -8.56 3.44 -7.83
CA PHE A 146 -9.42 2.93 -6.77
C PHE A 146 -9.06 3.52 -5.40
N GLY A 147 -7.78 3.45 -5.02
CA GLY A 147 -7.28 4.00 -3.76
C GLY A 147 -7.48 5.52 -3.66
N LEU A 148 -7.29 6.26 -4.74
CA LEU A 148 -7.51 7.70 -4.75
C LEU A 148 -9.00 8.06 -4.62
N ARG A 149 -9.90 7.33 -5.27
CA ARG A 149 -11.35 7.59 -5.20
C ARG A 149 -11.95 7.38 -3.81
N SER A 150 -11.33 6.53 -2.98
CA SER A 150 -11.75 6.32 -1.60
C SER A 150 -11.15 7.34 -0.63
N MET A 151 -10.19 8.16 -1.07
CA MET A 151 -9.55 9.19 -0.23
C MET A 151 -10.37 10.48 -0.20
N GLU A 152 -10.43 11.07 0.99
CA GLU A 152 -11.04 12.39 1.18
C GLU A 152 -10.01 13.51 0.99
N GLY A 153 -10.50 14.71 0.66
CA GLY A 153 -9.66 15.91 0.53
C GLY A 153 -8.93 16.05 -0.81
N LEU A 154 -9.24 15.21 -1.81
CA LEU A 154 -8.78 15.44 -3.18
C LEU A 154 -9.47 16.66 -3.78
N SER A 155 -8.70 17.43 -4.55
CA SER A 155 -9.24 18.57 -5.28
C SER A 155 -10.22 18.10 -6.38
N ASN A 156 -11.11 18.99 -6.84
CA ASN A 156 -11.96 18.71 -8.00
C ASN A 156 -11.13 18.47 -9.27
N GLN A 157 -9.96 19.10 -9.37
CA GLN A 157 -9.06 18.96 -10.51
C GLN A 157 -8.41 17.57 -10.53
N CYS A 158 -7.86 17.12 -9.40
CA CYS A 158 -7.36 15.76 -9.22
C CYS A 158 -8.45 14.71 -9.50
N THR A 159 -9.66 14.92 -8.97
CA THR A 159 -10.80 14.03 -9.23
C THR A 159 -11.18 13.99 -10.71
N GLY A 160 -11.11 15.13 -11.41
CA GLY A 160 -11.32 15.22 -12.85
C GLY A 160 -10.24 14.48 -13.64
N ALA A 161 -8.97 14.64 -13.25
CA ALA A 161 -7.83 13.94 -13.86
C ALA A 161 -7.95 12.41 -13.72
N ILE A 162 -8.36 11.92 -12.54
CA ILE A 162 -8.61 10.49 -12.31
C ILE A 162 -9.67 9.97 -13.29
N ARG A 163 -10.83 10.65 -13.39
CA ARG A 163 -11.91 10.23 -14.30
C ARG A 163 -11.47 10.23 -15.76
N GLU A 164 -10.68 11.20 -16.17
CA GLU A 164 -10.16 11.28 -17.53
C GLU A 164 -9.17 10.15 -17.82
N CYS A 165 -8.27 9.87 -16.89
CA CYS A 165 -7.36 8.73 -16.98
C CYS A 165 -8.12 7.39 -17.07
N ASP A 166 -9.19 7.19 -16.29
CA ASP A 166 -10.01 5.97 -16.37
C ASP A 166 -10.71 5.80 -17.73
N ARG A 167 -11.19 6.91 -18.31
CA ARG A 167 -11.79 6.94 -19.65
C ARG A 167 -10.77 6.57 -20.72
N LEU A 168 -9.56 7.12 -20.63
CA LEU A 168 -8.45 6.85 -21.54
C LEU A 168 -7.97 5.39 -21.41
N ALA A 169 -7.79 4.90 -20.18
CA ALA A 169 -7.41 3.52 -19.90
C ALA A 169 -8.43 2.52 -20.50
N SER A 170 -9.72 2.75 -20.27
CA SER A 170 -10.80 1.93 -20.85
C SER A 170 -10.83 1.98 -22.38
N THR A 171 -10.42 3.10 -22.98
CA THR A 171 -10.33 3.24 -24.44
C THR A 171 -9.14 2.48 -25.01
N MET A 172 -7.98 2.59 -24.36
CA MET A 172 -6.77 1.86 -24.73
C MET A 172 -6.92 0.34 -24.55
N CYS A 173 -7.58 -0.14 -23.48
CA CYS A 173 -7.92 -1.56 -23.34
C CYS A 173 -8.74 -2.09 -24.51
N ARG A 174 -9.77 -1.33 -24.94
CA ARG A 174 -10.58 -1.69 -26.12
C ARG A 174 -9.77 -1.73 -27.40
N GLN A 175 -8.84 -0.79 -27.59
CA GLN A 175 -7.94 -0.77 -28.76
C GLN A 175 -7.01 -1.99 -28.81
N LEU A 176 -6.59 -2.48 -27.66
CA LEU A 176 -5.73 -3.66 -27.52
C LEU A 176 -6.50 -4.98 -27.42
N ASN A 177 -7.84 -4.93 -27.47
CA ASN A 177 -8.71 -6.07 -27.18
C ASN A 177 -8.36 -6.75 -25.84
N LEU A 178 -8.02 -5.95 -24.83
CA LEU A 178 -7.74 -6.41 -23.47
C LEU A 178 -8.99 -6.24 -22.60
N GLU A 179 -9.32 -7.28 -21.84
CA GLU A 179 -10.27 -7.16 -20.73
C GLU A 179 -9.65 -6.38 -19.56
N PRO A 180 -10.45 -5.74 -18.69
CA PRO A 180 -9.98 -5.23 -17.40
C PRO A 180 -9.17 -6.28 -16.62
N GLN A 181 -7.92 -5.96 -16.28
CA GLN A 181 -6.95 -6.94 -15.75
C GLN A 181 -6.94 -7.01 -14.23
N PHE A 182 -7.74 -7.88 -13.62
CA PHE A 182 -7.75 -8.06 -12.15
C PHE A 182 -6.89 -9.25 -11.74
N VAL A 183 -6.46 -9.26 -10.46
CA VAL A 183 -5.55 -10.30 -9.94
C VAL A 183 -6.35 -11.57 -9.62
N ARG A 184 -6.57 -12.42 -10.64
CA ARG A 184 -7.36 -13.66 -10.54
C ARG A 184 -6.89 -14.60 -9.44
N HIS A 185 -5.57 -14.86 -9.38
CA HIS A 185 -5.00 -15.75 -8.38
C HIS A 185 -5.20 -15.22 -6.95
N GLY A 186 -5.01 -13.91 -6.76
CA GLY A 186 -5.27 -13.27 -5.47
C GLY A 186 -6.75 -13.39 -5.06
N LEU A 187 -7.66 -13.27 -6.02
CA LEU A 187 -9.09 -13.42 -5.76
C LEU A 187 -9.46 -14.87 -5.43
N HIS A 188 -8.93 -15.84 -6.18
CA HIS A 188 -9.07 -17.27 -5.88
C HIS A 188 -8.68 -17.55 -4.43
N ASP A 189 -7.47 -17.13 -4.03
CA ASP A 189 -6.93 -17.40 -2.70
C ASP A 189 -7.78 -16.74 -1.60
N LEU A 190 -8.25 -15.50 -1.81
CA LEU A 190 -9.16 -14.83 -0.89
C LEU A 190 -10.49 -15.55 -0.73
N MET A 191 -11.04 -16.14 -1.79
CA MET A 191 -12.28 -16.92 -1.73
C MET A 191 -12.07 -18.20 -0.91
N ILE A 192 -10.93 -18.87 -1.06
CA ILE A 192 -10.57 -20.05 -0.24
C ILE A 192 -10.37 -19.67 1.24
N ILE A 193 -9.66 -18.56 1.51
CA ILE A 193 -9.44 -18.05 2.87
C ILE A 193 -10.78 -17.67 3.52
N GLY A 194 -11.63 -16.94 2.80
CA GLY A 194 -12.97 -16.57 3.25
C GLY A 194 -13.84 -17.79 3.56
N ALA A 195 -13.82 -18.81 2.67
CA ALA A 195 -14.51 -20.07 2.90
C ALA A 195 -13.99 -20.83 4.13
N THR A 196 -12.69 -20.73 4.41
CA THR A 196 -12.09 -21.31 5.62
C THR A 196 -12.54 -20.57 6.87
N HIS A 197 -12.61 -19.24 6.83
CA HIS A 197 -13.15 -18.46 7.94
C HIS A 197 -14.62 -18.74 8.21
N MET A 198 -15.43 -18.98 7.16
CA MET A 198 -16.81 -19.44 7.29
C MET A 198 -16.91 -20.80 7.97
N GLU A 199 -16.02 -21.75 7.67
CA GLU A 199 -15.98 -23.04 8.36
C GLU A 199 -15.65 -22.86 9.84
N THR A 200 -14.64 -22.05 10.18
CA THR A 200 -14.32 -21.78 11.59
C THR A 200 -15.45 -21.08 12.33
N LEU A 201 -16.25 -20.26 11.63
CA LEU A 201 -17.44 -19.65 12.21
C LEU A 201 -18.52 -20.69 12.52
N ILE A 202 -18.69 -21.69 11.66
CA ILE A 202 -19.56 -22.84 11.91
C ILE A 202 -19.11 -23.62 13.15
N ASP A 203 -17.81 -23.87 13.29
CA ASP A 203 -17.25 -24.61 14.44
C ASP A 203 -17.42 -23.85 15.78
N ASP A 204 -17.35 -22.51 15.73
CA ASP A 204 -17.46 -21.64 16.91
C ASP A 204 -18.93 -21.42 17.34
N LEU A 205 -19.91 -21.56 16.43
CA LEU A 205 -21.34 -21.33 16.71
C LEU A 205 -21.89 -22.18 17.88
N PRO A 206 -21.64 -23.51 17.96
CA PRO A 206 -22.09 -24.34 19.07
C PRO A 206 -21.51 -23.96 20.44
N LEU A 207 -20.39 -23.23 20.47
CA LEU A 207 -19.74 -22.78 21.70
C LEU A 207 -20.31 -21.47 22.24
N SER A 208 -21.10 -20.76 21.43
CA SER A 208 -21.75 -19.51 21.80
C SER A 208 -23.02 -19.73 22.64
N ASN A 209 -23.46 -18.70 23.38
CA ASN A 209 -24.66 -18.74 24.22
C ASN A 209 -25.97 -18.61 23.41
N VAL A 210 -26.10 -19.33 22.30
CA VAL A 210 -27.25 -19.24 21.38
C VAL A 210 -28.16 -20.45 21.50
N SER A 211 -29.46 -20.27 21.22
CA SER A 211 -30.38 -21.39 21.18
C SER A 211 -29.96 -22.41 20.10
N PRO A 212 -30.02 -23.73 20.37
CA PRO A 212 -29.61 -24.75 19.40
C PRO A 212 -30.37 -24.70 18.06
N ALA A 213 -31.61 -24.20 18.07
CA ALA A 213 -32.41 -24.04 16.85
C ALA A 213 -31.88 -22.90 15.96
N GLN A 214 -31.58 -21.75 16.56
CA GLN A 214 -30.99 -20.62 15.85
C GLN A 214 -29.59 -20.94 15.35
N ALA A 215 -28.76 -21.60 16.18
CA ALA A 215 -27.42 -22.02 15.78
C ALA A 215 -27.44 -22.93 14.54
N LYS A 216 -28.35 -23.91 14.49
CA LYS A 216 -28.51 -24.81 13.33
C LYS A 216 -28.96 -24.09 12.06
N GLN A 217 -29.85 -23.11 12.18
CA GLN A 217 -30.31 -22.33 11.03
C GLN A 217 -29.16 -21.52 10.44
N VAL A 218 -28.44 -20.78 11.29
CA VAL A 218 -27.29 -19.97 10.89
C VAL A 218 -26.16 -20.86 10.33
N GLU A 219 -25.88 -22.00 10.95
CA GLU A 219 -24.94 -23.00 10.45
C GLU A 219 -25.29 -23.47 9.03
N HIS A 220 -26.56 -23.77 8.78
CA HIS A 220 -27.03 -24.17 7.45
C HIS A 220 -26.78 -23.06 6.42
N ASP A 221 -27.16 -21.83 6.74
CA ASP A 221 -27.03 -20.69 5.83
C ASP A 221 -25.55 -20.40 5.51
N ILE A 222 -24.66 -20.45 6.52
CA ILE A 222 -23.21 -20.29 6.31
C ILE A 222 -22.64 -21.42 5.44
N ARG A 223 -23.08 -22.67 5.62
CA ARG A 223 -22.64 -23.79 4.77
C ARG A 223 -23.02 -23.61 3.30
N VAL A 224 -24.23 -23.12 3.03
CA VAL A 224 -24.69 -22.82 1.67
C VAL A 224 -23.81 -21.74 1.05
N MET A 225 -23.59 -20.64 1.76
CA MET A 225 -22.74 -19.52 1.30
C MET A 225 -21.30 -19.96 1.06
N ARG A 226 -20.73 -20.74 1.99
CA ARG A 226 -19.38 -21.31 1.84
C ARG A 226 -19.27 -22.19 0.59
N GLY A 227 -20.25 -23.05 0.35
CA GLY A 227 -20.30 -23.91 -0.83
C GLY A 227 -20.41 -23.13 -2.14
N GLN A 228 -21.13 -22.00 -2.15
CA GLN A 228 -21.18 -21.09 -3.30
C GLN A 228 -19.82 -20.42 -3.53
N LEU A 229 -19.19 -19.92 -2.47
CA LEU A 229 -17.89 -19.25 -2.55
C LEU A 229 -16.80 -20.16 -3.14
N LEU A 230 -16.74 -21.43 -2.71
CA LEU A 230 -15.78 -22.40 -3.26
C LEU A 230 -16.04 -22.71 -4.74
N LYS A 231 -17.31 -22.87 -5.14
CA LYS A 231 -17.66 -23.10 -6.56
C LYS A 231 -17.27 -21.93 -7.45
N GLU A 232 -17.36 -20.71 -6.93
CA GLU A 232 -16.98 -19.52 -7.67
C GLU A 232 -15.46 -19.33 -7.71
N ALA A 233 -14.73 -19.78 -6.68
CA ALA A 233 -13.26 -19.84 -6.71
C ALA A 233 -12.78 -20.73 -7.87
N ASP A 234 -13.35 -21.93 -8.03
CA ASP A 234 -12.99 -22.86 -9.12
C ASP A 234 -13.27 -22.30 -10.54
N ARG A 235 -14.14 -21.29 -10.66
CA ARG A 235 -14.58 -20.70 -11.94
C ARG A 235 -13.87 -19.39 -12.28
N ILE A 236 -13.04 -18.88 -11.38
CA ILE A 236 -12.52 -17.52 -11.50
C ILE A 236 -11.56 -17.35 -12.69
N ASP A 237 -10.85 -18.42 -13.06
CA ASP A 237 -9.89 -18.39 -14.15
C ASP A 237 -10.56 -18.22 -15.52
N ASP A 238 -11.77 -18.77 -15.68
CA ASP A 238 -12.55 -18.72 -16.93
C ASP A 238 -13.58 -17.58 -16.97
N SER A 239 -13.82 -16.90 -15.85
CA SER A 239 -14.88 -15.88 -15.75
C SER A 239 -14.40 -14.50 -16.23
N THR A 240 -15.25 -13.76 -16.92
CA THR A 240 -14.93 -12.36 -17.28
C THR A 240 -15.04 -11.45 -16.06
N TYR A 241 -14.38 -10.29 -16.09
CA TYR A 241 -14.44 -9.32 -14.98
C TYR A 241 -15.89 -8.98 -14.57
N ASP A 242 -16.76 -8.68 -15.54
CA ASP A 242 -18.16 -8.32 -15.27
C ASP A 242 -18.93 -9.47 -14.61
N GLN A 243 -18.69 -10.72 -15.03
CA GLN A 243 -19.31 -11.90 -14.42
C GLN A 243 -18.88 -12.04 -12.96
N VAL A 244 -17.58 -11.83 -12.68
CA VAL A 244 -17.04 -11.91 -11.32
C VAL A 244 -17.65 -10.82 -10.43
N VAL A 245 -17.71 -9.58 -10.92
CA VAL A 245 -18.33 -8.44 -10.21
C VAL A 245 -19.79 -8.70 -9.88
N THR A 246 -20.59 -9.19 -10.84
CA THR A 246 -22.00 -9.52 -10.61
C THR A 246 -22.14 -10.61 -9.54
N ARG A 247 -21.43 -11.72 -9.67
CA ARG A 247 -21.53 -12.84 -8.73
C ARG A 247 -21.04 -12.47 -7.32
N PHE A 248 -19.99 -11.67 -7.21
CA PHE A 248 -19.52 -11.15 -5.93
C PHE A 248 -20.57 -10.22 -5.28
N THR A 249 -21.18 -9.33 -6.06
CA THR A 249 -22.26 -8.45 -5.57
C THR A 249 -23.45 -9.25 -5.06
N ASP A 250 -23.87 -10.28 -5.81
CA ASP A 250 -24.94 -11.19 -5.40
C ASP A 250 -24.57 -11.91 -4.10
N PHE A 251 -23.36 -12.46 -4.01
CA PHE A 251 -22.87 -13.13 -2.80
C PHE A 251 -22.92 -12.20 -1.57
N VAL A 252 -22.45 -10.97 -1.69
CA VAL A 252 -22.49 -9.99 -0.58
C VAL A 252 -23.94 -9.69 -0.17
N GLY A 253 -24.85 -9.57 -1.12
CA GLY A 253 -26.28 -9.37 -0.85
C GLY A 253 -26.90 -10.50 -0.02
N HIS A 254 -26.52 -11.76 -0.29
CA HIS A 254 -26.98 -12.91 0.50
C HIS A 254 -26.23 -13.07 1.83
N TRP A 255 -24.97 -12.65 1.90
CA TRP A 255 -24.16 -12.74 3.11
C TRP A 255 -24.57 -11.72 4.18
N SER A 256 -24.99 -10.52 3.79
CA SER A 256 -25.30 -9.43 4.74
C SER A 256 -26.31 -9.85 5.82
N PRO A 257 -27.49 -10.42 5.49
CA PRO A 257 -28.46 -10.84 6.52
C PRO A 257 -27.92 -11.93 7.45
N VAL A 258 -27.13 -12.87 6.93
CA VAL A 258 -26.52 -13.95 7.73
C VAL A 258 -25.51 -13.36 8.72
N SER A 259 -24.63 -12.48 8.24
CA SER A 259 -23.64 -11.82 9.09
C SER A 259 -24.29 -10.97 10.19
N GLU A 260 -25.40 -10.29 9.89
CA GLU A 260 -26.17 -9.51 10.86
C GLU A 260 -26.79 -10.40 11.94
N ALA A 261 -27.36 -11.55 11.55
CA ALA A 261 -27.89 -12.52 12.50
C ALA A 261 -26.80 -13.09 13.43
N VAL A 262 -25.58 -13.28 12.93
CA VAL A 262 -24.44 -13.73 13.74
C VAL A 262 -23.94 -12.61 14.65
N TYR A 263 -23.82 -11.37 14.17
CA TYR A 263 -23.43 -10.23 15.01
C TYR A 263 -24.41 -9.99 16.17
N ALA A 264 -25.71 -10.16 15.92
CA ALA A 264 -26.75 -9.99 16.93
C ALA A 264 -26.64 -10.97 18.13
N ILE A 265 -25.84 -12.03 18.00
CA ILE A 265 -25.54 -12.96 19.10
C ILE A 265 -24.72 -12.26 20.20
N GLY A 266 -23.89 -11.27 19.83
CA GLY A 266 -23.04 -10.55 20.79
C GLY A 266 -21.85 -11.38 21.30
N ASP A 267 -21.46 -12.44 20.61
CA ASP A 267 -20.29 -13.24 20.98
C ASP A 267 -19.00 -12.62 20.40
N PRO A 268 -17.97 -12.33 21.23
CA PRO A 268 -16.72 -11.73 20.75
C PRO A 268 -15.90 -12.63 19.81
N HIS A 269 -15.96 -13.95 19.98
CA HIS A 269 -15.25 -14.89 19.11
C HIS A 269 -15.89 -14.93 17.73
N LEU A 270 -17.23 -15.01 17.66
CA LEU A 270 -17.96 -14.96 16.39
C LEU A 270 -17.74 -13.62 15.68
N SER A 271 -17.77 -12.50 16.42
CA SER A 271 -17.50 -11.17 15.88
C SER A 271 -16.13 -11.10 15.20
N ARG A 272 -15.08 -11.61 15.86
CA ARG A 272 -13.73 -11.67 15.25
C ARG A 272 -13.67 -12.51 13.98
N ARG A 273 -14.44 -13.60 13.88
CA ARG A 273 -14.53 -14.40 12.64
C ARG A 273 -15.22 -13.62 11.54
N LEU A 274 -16.31 -12.93 11.86
CA LEU A 274 -17.02 -12.06 10.91
C LEU A 274 -16.12 -10.93 10.42
N ASP A 275 -15.34 -10.31 11.30
CA ASP A 275 -14.37 -9.26 10.92
C ASP A 275 -13.33 -9.81 9.92
N ARG A 276 -12.83 -11.04 10.11
CA ARG A 276 -11.91 -11.69 9.15
C ARG A 276 -12.56 -12.00 7.80
N ILE A 277 -13.79 -12.51 7.81
CA ILE A 277 -14.55 -12.76 6.57
C ILE A 277 -14.76 -11.44 5.83
N ARG A 278 -15.11 -10.39 6.56
CA ARG A 278 -15.27 -9.06 6.00
C ARG A 278 -13.97 -8.51 5.44
N GLN A 279 -12.84 -8.66 6.13
CA GLN A 279 -11.54 -8.27 5.61
C GLN A 279 -11.25 -8.92 4.25
N CYS A 280 -11.61 -10.20 4.07
CA CYS A 280 -11.52 -10.86 2.77
C CYS A 280 -12.45 -10.21 1.73
N GLY A 281 -13.66 -9.81 2.15
CA GLY A 281 -14.60 -9.04 1.32
C GLY A 281 -14.04 -7.68 0.91
N ASP A 282 -13.48 -6.91 1.83
CA ASP A 282 -12.87 -5.60 1.56
C ASP A 282 -11.66 -5.72 0.62
N GLN A 283 -10.84 -6.75 0.81
CA GLN A 283 -9.76 -7.10 -0.11
C GLN A 283 -10.29 -7.52 -1.48
N THR A 284 -11.41 -8.23 -1.54
CA THR A 284 -12.08 -8.59 -2.81
C THR A 284 -12.61 -7.35 -3.52
N TYR A 285 -13.27 -6.43 -2.82
CA TYR A 285 -13.66 -5.11 -3.36
C TYR A 285 -12.45 -4.37 -3.94
N ALA A 286 -11.30 -4.38 -3.24
CA ALA A 286 -10.07 -3.76 -3.72
C ALA A 286 -9.50 -4.45 -4.98
N LEU A 287 -9.47 -5.78 -5.02
CA LEU A 287 -9.01 -6.54 -6.20
C LEU A 287 -9.92 -6.36 -7.41
N LEU A 288 -11.22 -6.20 -7.17
CA LEU A 288 -12.22 -5.94 -8.21
C LEU A 288 -12.40 -4.44 -8.49
N TRP A 289 -11.64 -3.56 -7.83
CA TRP A 289 -11.76 -2.09 -7.94
C TRP A 289 -13.19 -1.57 -7.78
N MET A 290 -13.97 -2.24 -6.95
CA MET A 290 -15.34 -1.89 -6.63
C MET A 290 -15.36 -1.10 -5.32
N PRO A 291 -16.04 0.06 -5.25
CA PRO A 291 -16.14 0.78 -3.98
C PRO A 291 -16.87 -0.11 -2.97
N PRO A 292 -16.30 -0.36 -1.77
CA PRO A 292 -17.00 -1.11 -0.76
C PRO A 292 -18.28 -0.34 -0.41
N PRO A 293 -19.40 -1.03 -0.16
CA PRO A 293 -20.61 -0.37 0.32
C PRO A 293 -20.26 0.38 1.61
N GLN A 294 -20.69 1.64 1.71
CA GLN A 294 -20.53 2.42 2.94
C GLN A 294 -21.32 1.75 4.06
N ASN A 295 -20.63 0.92 4.84
CA ASN A 295 -21.28 0.11 5.85
C ASN A 295 -21.33 0.89 7.17
N THR A 296 -22.30 1.78 7.33
CA THR A 296 -22.55 2.47 8.60
C THR A 296 -22.74 1.48 9.76
N LYS A 297 -23.32 0.30 9.50
CA LYS A 297 -23.50 -0.76 10.52
C LYS A 297 -22.18 -1.29 11.07
N SER A 298 -21.13 -1.35 10.24
CA SER A 298 -19.77 -1.69 10.71
C SER A 298 -19.29 -0.72 11.77
N LEU A 299 -19.45 0.57 11.49
CA LEU A 299 -18.93 1.62 12.33
C LEU A 299 -19.63 1.54 13.68
N THR A 300 -20.94 1.29 13.69
CA THR A 300 -21.73 1.05 14.90
C THR A 300 -21.20 -0.15 15.69
N ALA A 301 -20.98 -1.29 15.03
CA ALA A 301 -20.47 -2.49 15.68
C ALA A 301 -19.07 -2.27 16.29
N SER A 302 -18.17 -1.58 15.57
CA SER A 302 -16.81 -1.28 16.03
C SER A 302 -16.82 -0.32 17.22
N ALA A 303 -17.65 0.73 17.17
CA ALA A 303 -17.82 1.69 18.27
C ALA A 303 -18.39 1.01 19.53
N HIS A 304 -19.38 0.12 19.36
CA HIS A 304 -19.94 -0.66 20.45
C HIS A 304 -18.91 -1.59 21.10
N ARG A 305 -18.11 -2.32 20.31
CA ARG A 305 -17.04 -3.19 20.84
C ARG A 305 -15.93 -2.42 21.54
N LEU A 306 -15.59 -1.22 21.04
CA LEU A 306 -14.66 -0.32 21.70
C LEU A 306 -15.19 0.08 23.09
N GLU A 307 -16.45 0.50 23.18
CA GLU A 307 -17.09 0.85 24.46
C GLU A 307 -17.07 -0.34 25.44
N GLN A 308 -17.48 -1.52 24.99
CA GLN A 308 -17.48 -2.73 25.81
C GLN A 308 -16.08 -3.09 26.30
N SER A 309 -15.07 -3.10 25.42
CA SER A 309 -13.69 -3.44 25.77
C SER A 309 -13.08 -2.43 26.75
N LEU A 310 -13.43 -1.15 26.62
CA LEU A 310 -13.03 -0.11 27.57
C LEU A 310 -13.72 -0.28 28.93
N GLY A 311 -14.99 -0.72 28.93
CA GLY A 311 -15.71 -1.12 30.15
C GLY A 311 -14.99 -2.26 30.87
N GLU A 312 -14.60 -3.31 30.16
CA GLU A 312 -13.84 -4.44 30.73
C GLU A 312 -12.50 -4.01 31.34
N VAL A 313 -11.78 -3.08 30.70
CA VAL A 313 -10.55 -2.51 31.25
C VAL A 313 -10.84 -1.74 32.53
N LEU A 314 -11.87 -0.90 32.54
CA LEU A 314 -12.27 -0.15 33.74
C LEU A 314 -12.61 -1.06 34.92
N ASP A 315 -13.30 -2.18 34.67
CA ASP A 315 -13.65 -3.15 35.71
C ASP A 315 -12.40 -3.86 36.30
N GLN A 316 -11.34 -4.00 35.50
CA GLN A 316 -10.06 -4.57 35.93
C GLN A 316 -9.14 -3.54 36.64
N LEU A 317 -9.40 -2.23 36.46
CA LEU A 317 -8.66 -1.14 37.08
C LEU A 317 -9.13 -0.89 38.52
N THR A 318 -8.58 -1.68 39.44
CA THR A 318 -8.76 -1.55 40.89
C THR A 318 -7.51 -0.95 41.53
N ILE A 319 -7.63 -0.34 42.71
CA ILE A 319 -6.46 0.17 43.48
C ILE A 319 -5.41 -0.94 43.64
N ARG A 320 -5.85 -2.19 43.83
CA ARG A 320 -4.97 -3.35 43.98
C ARG A 320 -4.25 -3.74 42.68
N SER A 321 -4.85 -3.55 41.50
CA SER A 321 -4.17 -3.84 40.23
C SER A 321 -3.09 -2.81 39.91
N MET A 322 -3.26 -1.57 40.36
CA MET A 322 -2.34 -0.46 40.08
C MET A 322 -1.24 -0.24 41.14
N VAL A 323 -0.99 -1.21 42.03
CA VAL A 323 -0.04 -1.05 43.15
C VAL A 323 1.40 -0.73 42.72
N ASN A 324 1.76 -1.08 41.48
CA ASN A 324 3.09 -0.83 40.91
C ASN A 324 3.25 0.58 40.31
N LEU A 325 2.16 1.36 40.23
CA LEU A 325 2.17 2.73 39.73
C LEU A 325 2.32 3.71 40.89
N ASP A 326 2.94 4.87 40.64
CA ASP A 326 2.96 5.93 41.65
C ASP A 326 1.57 6.57 41.85
N SER A 327 1.34 7.26 42.96
CA SER A 327 0.01 7.83 43.25
C SER A 327 -0.48 8.85 42.22
N ARG A 328 0.42 9.54 41.51
CA ARG A 328 0.06 10.50 40.45
C ARG A 328 -0.33 9.75 39.17
N GLU A 329 0.43 8.72 38.79
CA GLU A 329 0.13 7.80 37.69
C GLU A 329 -1.21 7.09 37.93
N GLN A 330 -1.47 6.59 39.14
CA GLN A 330 -2.74 5.95 39.50
C GLN A 330 -3.94 6.89 39.26
N ALA A 331 -3.85 8.13 39.75
CA ALA A 331 -4.92 9.12 39.56
C ALA A 331 -5.10 9.49 38.06
N ALA A 332 -3.99 9.68 37.34
CA ALA A 332 -4.01 10.01 35.92
C ALA A 332 -4.59 8.87 35.06
N VAL A 333 -4.23 7.62 35.35
CA VAL A 333 -4.80 6.44 34.68
C VAL A 333 -6.29 6.38 34.92
N MET A 334 -6.75 6.40 36.16
CA MET A 334 -8.19 6.30 36.46
C MET A 334 -9.01 7.40 35.81
N GLU A 335 -8.53 8.65 35.84
CA GLU A 335 -9.25 9.78 35.25
C GLU A 335 -9.33 9.66 33.72
N ARG A 336 -8.20 9.38 33.06
CA ARG A 336 -8.15 9.24 31.60
C ARG A 336 -8.91 8.02 31.11
N SER A 337 -8.82 6.87 31.79
CA SER A 337 -9.59 5.67 31.44
C SER A 337 -11.10 5.94 31.51
N ARG A 338 -11.58 6.64 32.55
CA ARG A 338 -13.00 7.00 32.69
C ARG A 338 -13.45 7.99 31.62
N ARG A 339 -12.63 9.00 31.34
CA ARG A 339 -12.90 9.97 30.26
C ARG A 339 -12.98 9.27 28.91
N MET A 340 -12.01 8.41 28.61
CA MET A 340 -11.94 7.63 27.38
C MET A 340 -13.17 6.72 27.20
N PHE A 341 -13.61 6.04 28.27
CA PHE A 341 -14.84 5.24 28.24
C PHE A 341 -16.10 6.07 27.98
N ARG A 342 -16.28 7.22 28.64
CA ARG A 342 -17.42 8.11 28.37
C ARG A 342 -17.42 8.61 26.93
N ALA A 343 -16.25 9.02 26.43
CA ALA A 343 -16.10 9.47 25.05
C ALA A 343 -16.40 8.36 24.04
N ALA A 344 -16.00 7.11 24.33
CA ALA A 344 -16.33 5.96 23.48
C ALA A 344 -17.84 5.67 23.46
N LYS A 345 -18.53 5.83 24.60
CA LYS A 345 -19.99 5.73 24.66
C LYS A 345 -20.69 6.83 23.86
N GLU A 346 -20.28 8.08 24.01
CA GLU A 346 -20.80 9.20 23.23
C GLU A 346 -20.57 8.99 21.72
N LEU A 347 -19.41 8.44 21.34
CA LEU A 347 -19.10 8.07 19.96
C LEU A 347 -20.04 6.97 19.46
N GLU A 348 -20.28 5.91 20.23
CA GLU A 348 -21.21 4.83 19.88
C GLU A 348 -22.63 5.37 19.64
N GLU A 349 -23.15 6.20 20.55
CA GLU A 349 -24.46 6.85 20.42
C GLU A 349 -24.52 7.73 19.15
N ALA A 350 -23.47 8.51 18.88
CA ALA A 350 -23.39 9.38 17.71
C ALA A 350 -23.32 8.59 16.38
N VAL A 351 -22.58 7.48 16.36
CA VAL A 351 -22.50 6.57 15.21
C VAL A 351 -23.86 5.91 14.96
N SER A 352 -24.50 5.39 16.01
CA SER A 352 -25.84 4.79 15.97
C SER A 352 -26.90 5.78 15.47
N ALA A 353 -26.76 7.06 15.78
CA ALA A 353 -27.63 8.14 15.28
C ALA A 353 -27.32 8.57 13.83
N GLY A 354 -26.31 8.00 13.17
CA GLY A 354 -25.91 8.38 11.81
C GLY A 354 -25.19 9.74 11.76
N GLY A 355 -24.39 10.04 12.78
CA GLY A 355 -23.60 11.28 12.87
C GLY A 355 -22.71 11.53 11.65
N ARG A 356 -22.39 12.80 11.39
CA ARG A 356 -21.52 13.17 10.26
C ARG A 356 -20.09 12.69 10.50
N ARG A 357 -19.43 12.16 9.47
CA ARG A 357 -18.05 11.63 9.54
C ARG A 357 -17.07 12.60 10.21
N ASP A 358 -17.08 13.87 9.85
CA ASP A 358 -16.20 14.90 10.46
C ASP A 358 -16.40 15.05 11.98
N GLN A 359 -17.64 14.94 12.45
CA GLN A 359 -17.98 15.04 13.87
C GLN A 359 -17.53 13.78 14.62
N LEU A 360 -17.77 12.61 14.02
CA LEU A 360 -17.31 11.33 14.57
C LEU A 360 -15.77 11.27 14.64
N ALA A 361 -15.09 11.78 13.62
CA ALA A 361 -13.63 11.91 13.57
C ALA A 361 -13.10 12.83 14.70
N ALA A 362 -13.77 13.96 14.92
CA ALA A 362 -13.43 14.88 16.01
C ALA A 362 -13.64 14.24 17.40
N GLN A 363 -14.64 13.37 17.55
CA GLN A 363 -14.91 12.63 18.79
C GLN A 363 -13.92 11.48 19.01
N LEU A 364 -13.45 10.80 17.96
CA LEU A 364 -12.46 9.72 18.06
C LEU A 364 -11.06 10.23 18.44
N THR A 365 -10.68 11.41 17.95
CA THR A 365 -9.33 12.00 18.18
C THR A 365 -8.91 12.03 19.66
N PRO A 366 -9.70 12.55 20.62
CA PRO A 366 -9.31 12.55 22.03
C PRO A 366 -9.20 11.14 22.63
N ILE A 367 -10.00 10.16 22.16
CA ILE A 367 -9.90 8.76 22.58
C ILE A 367 -8.53 8.20 22.19
N MET A 368 -8.12 8.40 20.93
CA MET A 368 -6.81 7.95 20.45
C MET A 368 -5.64 8.61 21.20
N GLN A 369 -5.76 9.89 21.53
CA GLN A 369 -4.75 10.60 22.32
C GLN A 369 -4.61 10.00 23.72
N ASP A 370 -5.73 9.77 24.41
CA ASP A 370 -5.72 9.13 25.73
C ASP A 370 -5.19 7.70 25.68
N TRP A 371 -5.56 6.93 24.66
CA TRP A 371 -5.02 5.59 24.45
C TRP A 371 -3.51 5.58 24.29
N SER A 372 -2.96 6.43 23.43
CA SER A 372 -1.52 6.50 23.19
C SER A 372 -0.71 6.79 24.46
N TYR A 373 -1.30 7.56 25.38
CA TYR A 373 -0.72 7.82 26.70
C TYR A 373 -0.87 6.63 27.65
N LEU A 374 -2.02 5.95 27.63
CA LEU A 374 -2.35 4.89 28.57
C LEU A 374 -1.67 3.56 28.24
N VAL A 375 -1.42 3.21 26.98
CA VAL A 375 -0.84 1.92 26.57
C VAL A 375 0.47 1.59 27.31
N PRO A 376 1.48 2.48 27.37
CA PRO A 376 2.71 2.20 28.11
C PRO A 376 2.48 2.02 29.62
N VAL A 377 1.46 2.66 30.18
CA VAL A 377 1.13 2.58 31.61
C VAL A 377 0.36 1.30 31.92
N TYR A 378 -0.60 0.91 31.07
CA TYR A 378 -1.32 -0.35 31.17
C TYR A 378 -0.40 -1.57 31.09
N ALA A 379 0.68 -1.50 30.30
CA ALA A 379 1.70 -2.55 30.26
C ALA A 379 2.36 -2.81 31.63
N LYS A 380 2.34 -1.84 32.56
CA LYS A 380 2.86 -1.98 33.92
C LYS A 380 1.84 -2.60 34.90
N VAL A 381 0.58 -2.80 34.49
CA VAL A 381 -0.52 -3.29 35.32
C VAL A 381 -0.77 -4.78 35.04
N PRO A 382 -0.23 -5.72 35.84
CA PRO A 382 -0.16 -7.14 35.46
C PRO A 382 -1.51 -7.86 35.39
N ARG A 383 -2.56 -7.27 35.97
CA ARG A 383 -3.91 -7.85 35.99
C ARG A 383 -4.74 -7.49 34.77
N LEU A 384 -4.30 -6.53 33.96
CA LEU A 384 -5.00 -6.20 32.72
C LEU A 384 -4.81 -7.34 31.73
N ASN A 385 -5.91 -7.80 31.15
CA ASN A 385 -5.87 -8.79 30.10
C ASN A 385 -5.24 -8.17 28.84
N PRO A 386 -4.05 -8.64 28.40
CA PRO A 386 -3.41 -8.09 27.20
C PRO A 386 -4.27 -8.27 25.94
N ALA A 387 -5.13 -9.31 25.90
CA ALA A 387 -6.03 -9.52 24.77
C ALA A 387 -7.09 -8.41 24.64
N THR A 388 -7.57 -7.86 25.77
CA THR A 388 -8.52 -6.72 25.77
C THR A 388 -7.81 -5.45 25.30
N LEU A 389 -6.55 -5.24 25.69
CA LEU A 389 -5.78 -4.09 25.22
C LEU A 389 -5.52 -4.14 23.71
N THR A 390 -5.15 -5.31 23.19
CA THR A 390 -5.00 -5.51 21.73
C THR A 390 -6.32 -5.31 20.99
N ALA A 391 -7.46 -5.73 21.57
CA ALA A 391 -8.77 -5.51 20.96
C ALA A 391 -9.11 -4.02 20.86
N ILE A 392 -8.86 -3.24 21.92
CA ILE A 392 -9.06 -1.78 21.91
C ILE A 392 -8.22 -1.13 20.81
N ASP A 393 -6.95 -1.49 20.70
CA ASP A 393 -6.04 -0.97 19.68
C ASP A 393 -6.53 -1.26 18.26
N GLN A 394 -7.00 -2.49 18.02
CA GLN A 394 -7.59 -2.92 16.75
C GLN A 394 -8.84 -2.12 16.40
N GLU A 395 -9.79 -1.97 17.35
CA GLU A 395 -11.03 -1.23 17.10
C GLU A 395 -10.77 0.26 16.84
N MET A 396 -9.82 0.89 17.54
CA MET A 396 -9.42 2.27 17.22
C MET A 396 -8.73 2.38 15.87
N GLY A 397 -7.96 1.38 15.46
CA GLY A 397 -7.41 1.31 14.10
C GLY A 397 -8.51 1.29 13.05
N VAL A 398 -9.50 0.39 13.20
CA VAL A 398 -10.65 0.26 12.29
C VAL A 398 -11.48 1.54 12.25
N LEU A 399 -11.82 2.12 13.41
CA LEU A 399 -12.55 3.38 13.51
C LEU A 399 -11.74 4.53 12.93
N GLY A 400 -10.43 4.58 13.20
CA GLY A 400 -9.52 5.58 12.70
C GLY A 400 -9.41 5.56 11.18
N GLU A 401 -9.25 4.40 10.57
CA GLU A 401 -9.25 4.21 9.12
C GLU A 401 -10.61 4.59 8.52
N SER A 402 -11.70 4.07 9.09
CA SER A 402 -13.07 4.32 8.63
C SER A 402 -13.48 5.78 8.74
N LEU A 403 -12.92 6.54 9.68
CA LEU A 403 -13.19 7.97 9.87
C LEU A 403 -12.11 8.87 9.25
N GLY A 404 -11.03 8.33 8.70
CA GLY A 404 -9.92 9.11 8.13
C GLY A 404 -9.02 9.79 9.18
N VAL A 405 -9.08 9.34 10.43
CA VAL A 405 -8.27 9.85 11.56
C VAL A 405 -6.96 9.04 11.73
N GLY A 406 -6.90 7.83 11.16
CA GLY A 406 -5.83 6.82 11.32
C GLY A 406 -4.47 7.12 10.66
N GLY A 407 -4.14 8.39 10.42
CA GLY A 407 -2.92 8.80 9.71
C GLY A 407 -1.66 8.97 10.57
N MET A 408 -1.72 8.75 11.88
CA MET A 408 -0.49 8.66 12.67
C MET A 408 0.14 7.28 12.43
N ILE A 409 0.80 7.11 11.28
CA ILE A 409 1.73 6.00 11.03
C ILE A 409 2.59 5.88 12.28
N GLN A 410 2.53 4.77 13.01
CA GLN A 410 3.49 4.53 14.07
C GLN A 410 4.86 4.43 13.41
N PHE A 411 5.68 5.45 13.65
CA PHE A 411 7.00 5.58 13.08
C PHE A 411 7.90 4.50 13.68
N ASP A 412 8.30 3.53 12.87
CA ASP A 412 9.44 2.67 13.21
C ASP A 412 10.72 3.29 12.63
N PRO A 413 11.63 3.83 13.48
CA PRO A 413 12.92 4.34 13.03
C PRO A 413 13.75 3.28 12.30
N GLY A 414 13.57 1.99 12.64
CA GLY A 414 14.28 0.89 12.00
C GLY A 414 13.96 0.80 10.51
N SER A 415 12.68 0.85 10.16
CA SER A 415 12.21 0.88 8.77
C SER A 415 12.79 2.07 7.97
N LEU A 416 12.82 3.28 8.55
CA LEU A 416 13.38 4.47 7.87
C LEU A 416 14.88 4.34 7.60
N ILE A 417 15.64 3.79 8.54
CA ILE A 417 17.09 3.54 8.34
C ILE A 417 17.30 2.57 7.17
N GLN A 418 16.52 1.49 7.08
CA GLN A 418 16.61 0.52 5.98
C GLN A 418 16.29 1.16 4.62
N ILE A 419 15.23 1.98 4.56
CA ILE A 419 14.86 2.70 3.33
C ILE A 419 15.97 3.69 2.94
N ALA A 420 16.50 4.46 3.90
CA ALA A 420 17.57 5.43 3.64
C ALA A 420 18.84 4.76 3.12
N ALA A 421 19.23 3.62 3.71
CA ALA A 421 20.37 2.82 3.26
C ALA A 421 20.17 2.29 1.83
N ALA A 422 18.95 1.85 1.49
CA ALA A 422 18.63 1.37 0.14
C ALA A 422 18.73 2.49 -0.92
N ILE A 423 18.29 3.72 -0.58
CA ILE A 423 18.41 4.88 -1.46
C ILE A 423 19.88 5.28 -1.61
N GLU A 424 20.66 5.33 -0.52
CA GLU A 424 22.10 5.63 -0.58
C GLU A 424 22.82 4.66 -1.52
N GLY A 425 22.65 3.34 -1.30
CA GLY A 425 23.31 2.34 -2.13
C GLY A 425 22.88 2.41 -3.60
N SER A 426 21.59 2.51 -3.87
CA SER A 426 21.08 2.56 -5.26
C SER A 426 21.51 3.84 -5.99
N SER A 427 21.50 4.98 -5.29
CA SER A 427 21.95 6.26 -5.86
C SER A 427 23.46 6.30 -6.10
N GLU A 428 24.26 5.60 -5.29
CA GLU A 428 25.70 5.42 -5.53
C GLU A 428 25.96 4.66 -6.84
N TYR A 429 25.29 3.52 -7.04
CA TYR A 429 25.39 2.75 -8.29
C TYR A 429 24.91 3.56 -9.49
N PHE A 430 23.78 4.25 -9.35
CA PHE A 430 23.25 5.12 -10.41
C PHE A 430 24.24 6.24 -10.78
N LEU A 431 24.83 6.92 -9.79
CA LEU A 431 25.82 7.97 -10.01
C LEU A 431 27.07 7.43 -10.72
N ALA A 432 27.53 6.23 -10.35
CA ALA A 432 28.65 5.58 -11.03
C ALA A 432 28.35 5.33 -12.52
N ASP A 433 27.16 4.82 -12.83
CA ASP A 433 26.72 4.60 -14.22
C ASP A 433 26.52 5.93 -14.98
N ALA A 434 25.95 6.95 -14.32
CA ALA A 434 25.81 8.28 -14.90
C ALA A 434 27.18 8.86 -15.32
N ARG A 435 28.18 8.78 -14.44
CA ARG A 435 29.57 9.19 -14.74
C ARG A 435 30.20 8.36 -15.86
N ARG A 436 29.95 7.04 -15.88
CA ARG A 436 30.43 6.14 -16.94
C ARG A 436 29.87 6.51 -18.32
N TYR A 437 28.59 6.86 -18.39
CA TYR A 437 27.93 7.21 -19.64
C TYR A 437 28.05 8.68 -20.04
N GLN A 438 28.52 9.53 -19.13
CA GLN A 438 28.67 10.96 -19.30
C GLN A 438 29.36 11.36 -20.62
N ARG A 439 30.41 10.63 -21.02
CA ARG A 439 31.19 10.92 -22.24
C ARG A 439 30.41 10.80 -23.56
N TYR A 440 29.24 10.16 -23.54
CA TYR A 440 28.40 9.99 -24.73
C TYR A 440 27.29 11.05 -24.81
N LEU A 441 27.15 11.88 -23.78
CA LEU A 441 26.07 12.85 -23.70
C LEU A 441 26.45 14.18 -24.36
N THR A 442 25.52 14.73 -25.13
CA THR A 442 25.65 16.05 -25.77
C THR A 442 24.36 16.85 -25.62
N PRO A 443 24.42 18.17 -25.41
CA PRO A 443 25.62 19.02 -25.28
C PRO A 443 26.30 18.93 -23.91
N ALA A 444 27.51 19.49 -23.78
CA ALA A 444 28.29 19.49 -22.54
C ALA A 444 27.60 20.19 -21.34
N THR A 445 26.57 21.00 -21.59
CA THR A 445 25.70 21.57 -20.55
C THR A 445 24.83 20.48 -19.93
N PHE A 446 24.07 19.75 -20.75
CA PHE A 446 23.25 18.60 -20.31
C PHE A 446 24.10 17.54 -19.60
N GLN A 447 25.28 17.25 -20.14
CA GLN A 447 26.25 16.34 -19.53
C GLN A 447 26.58 16.71 -18.06
N ARG A 448 26.79 18.00 -17.79
CA ARG A 448 27.12 18.50 -16.45
C ARG A 448 25.88 18.49 -15.55
N GLU A 449 24.74 18.92 -16.08
CA GLU A 449 23.47 18.95 -15.38
C GLU A 449 23.01 17.55 -14.93
N PHE A 450 23.03 16.57 -15.84
CA PHE A 450 22.64 15.19 -15.52
C PHE A 450 23.47 14.57 -14.40
N VAL A 451 24.80 14.72 -14.46
CA VAL A 451 25.70 14.19 -13.42
C VAL A 451 25.55 14.98 -12.11
N ALA A 452 25.34 16.30 -12.18
CA ALA A 452 25.10 17.12 -11.00
C ALA A 452 23.81 16.71 -10.27
N SER A 453 22.71 16.49 -10.98
CA SER A 453 21.45 16.00 -10.37
C SER A 453 21.61 14.61 -9.76
N ALA A 454 22.34 13.69 -10.41
CA ALA A 454 22.63 12.38 -9.84
C ALA A 454 23.47 12.47 -8.56
N GLU A 455 24.44 13.39 -8.53
CA GLU A 455 25.30 13.64 -7.37
C GLU A 455 24.53 14.27 -6.21
N GLU A 456 23.59 15.15 -6.51
CA GLU A 456 22.68 15.77 -5.53
C GLU A 456 21.80 14.73 -4.82
N VAL A 457 21.17 13.82 -5.58
CA VAL A 457 20.37 12.71 -5.02
C VAL A 457 21.23 11.85 -4.10
N TYR A 458 22.42 11.42 -4.55
CA TYR A 458 23.32 10.61 -3.74
C TYR A 458 23.76 11.32 -2.45
N ARG A 459 24.13 12.60 -2.54
CA ARG A 459 24.58 13.41 -1.40
C ARG A 459 23.50 13.54 -0.33
N HIS A 460 22.26 13.82 -0.73
CA HIS A 460 21.14 13.94 0.21
C HIS A 460 20.73 12.58 0.78
N ALA A 461 20.70 11.52 -0.03
CA ALA A 461 20.41 10.17 0.45
C ALA A 461 21.41 9.71 1.54
N LYS A 462 22.71 9.92 1.29
CA LYS A 462 23.78 9.64 2.25
C LYS A 462 23.67 10.43 3.55
N THR A 463 23.36 11.73 3.44
CA THR A 463 23.20 12.62 4.59
C THR A 463 22.01 12.19 5.44
N LEU A 464 20.89 11.89 4.79
CA LEU A 464 19.68 11.41 5.43
C LEU A 464 19.88 10.08 6.17
N HIS A 465 20.58 9.12 5.55
CA HIS A 465 20.91 7.84 6.20
C HIS A 465 21.82 8.02 7.42
N ALA A 466 22.83 8.89 7.33
CA ALA A 466 23.72 9.19 8.46
C ALA A 466 22.98 9.85 9.63
N GLU A 467 22.03 10.75 9.35
CA GLU A 467 21.22 11.43 10.37
C GLU A 467 20.23 10.49 11.06
N LEU A 468 19.58 9.60 10.29
CA LEU A 468 18.67 8.59 10.83
C LEU A 468 19.38 7.55 11.71
N SER A 469 20.63 7.21 11.37
CA SER A 469 21.45 6.27 12.15
C SER A 469 21.98 6.87 13.46
N GLY A 470 21.97 8.20 13.58
CA GLY A 470 22.47 8.94 14.74
C GLY A 470 21.38 9.29 15.75
N ARG A 471 21.39 10.55 16.23
CA ARG A 471 20.28 11.13 16.99
C ARG A 471 19.44 11.97 16.03
N PRO A 472 18.23 11.51 15.66
CA PRO A 472 17.45 12.17 14.62
C PRO A 472 16.97 13.54 15.10
N ASP A 473 17.43 14.60 14.42
CA ASP A 473 16.81 15.93 14.48
C ASP A 473 15.75 15.99 13.37
N LEU A 474 14.47 15.94 13.77
CA LEU A 474 13.36 15.86 12.84
C LEU A 474 13.33 17.02 11.82
N GLY A 475 13.62 18.24 12.26
CA GLY A 475 13.60 19.40 11.37
C GLY A 475 14.75 19.42 10.37
N ARG A 476 15.83 18.68 10.66
CA ARG A 476 16.93 18.47 9.72
C ARG A 476 16.61 17.34 8.73
N LEU A 477 16.08 16.23 9.23
CA LEU A 477 15.59 15.12 8.40
C LEU A 477 14.54 15.57 7.38
N GLN A 478 13.61 16.45 7.78
CA GLN A 478 12.61 17.03 6.89
C GLN A 478 13.25 17.81 5.73
N ARG A 479 14.19 18.72 6.05
CA ARG A 479 14.90 19.50 5.03
C ARG A 479 15.73 18.63 4.09
N GLU A 480 16.41 17.61 4.60
CA GLU A 480 17.17 16.68 3.77
C GLU A 480 16.25 15.84 2.86
N ALA A 481 15.06 15.47 3.35
CA ALA A 481 14.05 14.80 2.54
C ALA A 481 13.45 15.69 1.44
N ASP A 482 13.27 16.99 1.71
CA ASP A 482 12.86 18.00 0.71
C ASP A 482 13.91 18.13 -0.39
N HIS A 483 15.18 18.33 -0.01
CA HIS A 483 16.26 18.45 -0.98
C HIS A 483 16.47 17.17 -1.80
N LEU A 484 16.32 16.00 -1.17
CA LEU A 484 16.36 14.71 -1.87
C LEU A 484 15.25 14.64 -2.94
N LEU A 485 14.04 15.09 -2.62
CA LEU A 485 12.92 15.11 -3.55
C LEU A 485 13.15 16.09 -4.71
N ASP A 486 13.67 17.28 -4.43
CA ASP A 486 13.99 18.27 -5.46
C ASP A 486 15.06 17.74 -6.43
N GLY A 487 16.16 17.20 -5.90
CA GLY A 487 17.20 16.55 -6.69
C GLY A 487 16.66 15.38 -7.52
N TRP A 488 15.75 14.59 -6.93
CA TRP A 488 15.07 13.49 -7.62
C TRP A 488 14.25 13.97 -8.82
N GLN A 489 13.53 15.09 -8.68
CA GLN A 489 12.71 15.65 -9.75
C GLN A 489 13.58 16.16 -10.91
N SER A 490 14.67 16.88 -10.61
CA SER A 490 15.64 17.30 -11.62
C SER A 490 16.27 16.12 -12.33
N LEU A 491 16.66 15.07 -11.59
CA LEU A 491 17.21 13.86 -12.18
C LEU A 491 16.20 13.16 -13.10
N SER A 492 14.95 13.03 -12.68
CA SER A 492 13.87 12.41 -13.44
C SER A 492 13.63 13.10 -14.79
N GLN A 493 13.66 14.44 -14.82
CA GLN A 493 13.58 15.22 -16.06
C GLN A 493 14.74 14.90 -17.01
N ASN A 494 15.97 14.85 -16.50
CA ASN A 494 17.16 14.53 -17.29
C ASN A 494 17.16 13.07 -17.79
N VAL A 495 16.70 12.12 -16.97
CA VAL A 495 16.60 10.70 -17.36
C VAL A 495 15.60 10.49 -18.50
N ALA A 496 14.53 11.28 -18.55
CA ALA A 496 13.54 11.21 -19.62
C ALA A 496 14.08 11.62 -21.00
N SER A 497 15.10 12.50 -21.05
CA SER A 497 15.66 13.04 -22.30
C SER A 497 16.98 12.40 -22.75
N LEU A 498 17.49 11.38 -22.05
CA LEU A 498 18.81 10.76 -22.31
C LEU A 498 19.06 10.37 -23.79
N GLN A 499 18.04 9.81 -24.46
CA GLN A 499 18.17 9.39 -25.87
C GLN A 499 18.32 10.58 -26.81
N GLN A 500 17.62 11.68 -26.55
CA GLN A 500 17.72 12.92 -27.33
C GLN A 500 19.11 13.56 -27.19
N HIS A 501 19.81 13.24 -26.10
CA HIS A 501 21.13 13.74 -25.78
C HIS A 501 22.27 12.77 -26.12
N GLY A 502 22.06 11.84 -27.06
CA GLY A 502 23.12 11.03 -27.67
C GLY A 502 23.38 9.67 -27.03
N LEU A 503 22.63 9.30 -25.99
CA LEU A 503 22.76 7.99 -25.37
C LEU A 503 22.01 6.92 -26.18
N SER A 504 22.65 5.77 -26.43
CA SER A 504 22.01 4.66 -27.14
C SER A 504 20.77 4.15 -26.38
N THR A 505 19.76 3.69 -27.11
CA THR A 505 18.49 3.18 -26.55
C THR A 505 18.69 2.17 -25.41
N SER A 506 19.64 1.23 -25.57
CA SER A 506 19.95 0.22 -24.56
C SER A 506 20.50 0.81 -23.25
N ARG A 507 21.40 1.80 -23.34
CA ARG A 507 22.02 2.45 -22.17
C ARG A 507 21.04 3.39 -21.49
N ALA A 508 20.26 4.13 -22.27
CA ALA A 508 19.18 4.96 -21.76
C ALA A 508 18.14 4.12 -21.01
N ALA A 509 17.72 2.98 -21.58
CA ALA A 509 16.79 2.06 -20.92
C ALA A 509 17.35 1.49 -19.61
N SER A 510 18.66 1.20 -19.54
CA SER A 510 19.32 0.75 -18.32
C SER A 510 19.26 1.80 -17.20
N LEU A 511 19.60 3.05 -17.51
CA LEU A 511 19.52 4.16 -16.55
C LEU A 511 18.08 4.45 -16.15
N GLN A 512 17.14 4.43 -17.10
CA GLN A 512 15.72 4.63 -16.84
C GLN A 512 15.17 3.57 -15.88
N ARG A 513 15.58 2.30 -16.03
CA ARG A 513 15.20 1.23 -15.12
C ARG A 513 15.77 1.44 -13.73
N ALA A 514 17.07 1.70 -13.61
CA ALA A 514 17.71 1.95 -12.32
C ALA A 514 17.10 3.16 -11.59
N HIS A 515 16.73 4.22 -12.34
CA HIS A 515 15.97 5.34 -11.80
C HIS A 515 14.56 4.91 -11.34
N ALA A 516 13.80 4.17 -12.15
CA ALA A 516 12.47 3.71 -11.77
C ALA A 516 12.48 2.83 -10.50
N GLU A 517 13.53 2.03 -10.30
CA GLU A 517 13.71 1.16 -9.13
C GLU A 517 13.90 1.94 -7.82
N MET A 518 14.52 3.12 -7.85
CA MET A 518 14.71 3.97 -6.66
C MET A 518 13.46 4.77 -6.26
N ALA A 519 12.55 5.03 -7.21
CA ALA A 519 11.41 5.92 -7.03
C ALA A 519 10.53 5.58 -5.80
N PRO A 520 10.20 4.30 -5.52
CA PRO A 520 9.35 3.96 -4.39
C PRO A 520 9.99 4.31 -3.04
N SER A 521 11.29 4.06 -2.89
CA SER A 521 12.01 4.34 -1.64
C SER A 521 12.12 5.85 -1.39
N VAL A 522 12.44 6.64 -2.43
CA VAL A 522 12.45 8.11 -2.32
C VAL A 522 11.08 8.63 -1.92
N ALA A 523 10.02 8.15 -2.56
CA ALA A 523 8.66 8.57 -2.22
C ALA A 523 8.28 8.19 -0.78
N GLN A 524 8.61 6.96 -0.33
CA GLN A 524 8.32 6.49 1.04
C GLN A 524 9.04 7.29 2.13
N ILE A 525 10.33 7.60 1.94
CA ILE A 525 11.09 8.32 2.96
C ILE A 525 10.66 9.78 3.06
N THR A 526 10.42 10.42 1.91
CA THR A 526 9.98 11.81 1.85
C THR A 526 8.58 11.96 2.44
N ALA A 527 7.68 11.04 2.08
CA ALA A 527 6.39 10.88 2.72
C ALA A 527 6.51 10.85 4.25
N ALA A 528 7.26 9.90 4.77
CA ALA A 528 7.35 9.69 6.21
C ALA A 528 7.84 10.95 6.95
N LEU A 529 8.83 11.65 6.39
CA LEU A 529 9.49 12.77 7.07
C LEU A 529 8.74 14.09 6.93
N GLN A 530 8.20 14.41 5.75
CA GLN A 530 7.39 15.62 5.53
C GLN A 530 6.05 15.61 6.26
N GLY A 531 5.73 14.48 6.88
CA GLY A 531 4.42 14.16 7.35
C GLY A 531 3.97 14.65 8.70
N ARG A 532 4.73 15.58 9.28
CA ARG A 532 4.66 15.96 10.68
C ARG A 532 4.75 17.46 10.86
#